data_AF-A0A7C7K482-F1
#
_entry.id   AF-A0A7C7K482-F1
#
_cell.length_a   1.000
_cell.length_b   1.000
_cell.length_c   1.000
_cell.angle_alpha   90.00
_cell.angle_beta   90.00
_cell.angle_gamma   90.00
#
_symmetry.space_group_name_H-M   'P 1'
#
loop_
_entity.id
_entity.type
_entity.pdbx_description
1 polymer ?
#
loop_
_entity_poly.entity_id
_entity_poly.type
_entity_poly.pdbx_seq_one_letter_code
_entity_poly.pdbx_strand_id
1 'polypeptide(L)' 'LYKIRSGFYLFMFTIFGSILLIIGIIFLLLITGSTNLIVLENFHFSVNQQKLFAFVFTIGFGIKVPIFPFHG' A
#
# COMPACT_ATOMS: atom_id res chain seq x y z
N LEU A 1 23.90 20.27 2.01
CA LEU A 1 24.04 19.07 1.15
C LEU A 1 23.49 17.80 1.80
N TYR A 2 23.94 17.36 2.99
CA TYR A 2 23.44 16.13 3.64
C TYR A 2 21.92 16.12 3.90
N LYS A 3 21.37 17.20 4.51
CA LYS A 3 19.92 17.35 4.77
C LYS A 3 19.06 17.28 3.49
N ILE A 4 19.56 17.82 2.38
CA ILE A 4 18.86 17.82 1.08
C ILE A 4 18.82 16.41 0.50
N ARG A 5 19.93 15.65 0.63
CA ARG A 5 20.00 14.25 0.18
C ARG A 5 19.07 13.36 1.00
N SER A 6 19.07 13.47 2.33
CA SER A 6 18.17 12.68 3.19
C SER A 6 16.68 12.97 2.93
N GLY A 7 16.33 14.24 2.71
CA GLY A 7 14.96 14.62 2.32
C GLY A 7 14.54 14.07 0.96
N PHE A 8 15.46 14.01 -0.01
CA PHE A 8 15.22 13.41 -1.32
C PHE A 8 15.00 11.88 -1.23
N TYR A 9 15.79 11.18 -0.41
CA TYR A 9 15.56 9.75 -0.16
C TYR A 9 14.20 9.50 0.48
N LEU A 10 13.84 10.26 1.53
CA LEU A 10 12.51 10.16 2.16
C LEU A 10 11.38 10.38 1.16
N PHE A 11 11.51 11.38 0.29
CA PHE A 11 10.54 11.65 -0.77
C PHE A 11 10.41 10.50 -1.77
N MET A 12 11.53 9.94 -2.25
CA MET A 12 11.50 8.81 -3.17
C MET A 12 10.87 7.56 -2.54
N PHE A 13 11.18 7.25 -1.28
CA PHE A 13 10.58 6.13 -0.57
C PHE A 13 9.06 6.32 -0.38
N THR A 14 8.62 7.51 0.03
CA THR A 14 7.18 7.81 0.23
C THR A 14 6.37 7.82 -1.07
N ILE A 15 6.97 8.25 -2.19
CA ILE A 15 6.35 8.11 -3.52
C ILE A 15 6.15 6.64 -3.86
N PHE A 16 7.20 5.83 -3.71
CA PHE A 16 7.14 4.41 -4.06
C PHE A 16 6.06 3.67 -3.26
N GLY A 17 5.98 3.94 -1.95
CA GLY A 17 4.92 3.38 -1.10
C GLY A 17 3.52 3.86 -1.51
N SER A 18 3.37 5.13 -1.92
CA SER A 18 2.09 5.68 -2.36
C SER A 18 1.61 5.07 -3.68
N ILE A 19 2.52 4.82 -4.63
CA ILE A 19 2.22 4.13 -5.90
C ILE A 19 1.75 2.70 -5.62
N LEU A 20 2.43 1.99 -4.71
CA LEU A 20 2.07 0.61 -4.36
C LEU A 20 0.66 0.52 -3.76
N LEU A 21 0.29 1.47 -2.90
CA LEU A 21 -1.07 1.58 -2.35
C LEU A 21 -2.11 1.93 -3.42
N ILE A 22 -1.78 2.84 -4.35
CA ILE A 22 -2.66 3.18 -5.47
C ILE A 22 -2.95 1.94 -6.32
N ILE A 23 -1.94 1.12 -6.59
CA ILE A 23 -2.09 -0.13 -7.36
C ILE A 23 -3.01 -1.11 -6.61
N GLY A 24 -2.85 -1.24 -5.30
CA GLY A 24 -3.72 -2.07 -4.47
C GLY A 24 -5.19 -1.63 -4.49
N ILE A 25 -5.44 -0.32 -4.44
CA ILE A 25 -6.80 0.26 -4.50
C ILE A 25 -7.41 0.09 -5.90
N ILE A 26 -6.63 0.30 -6.97
CA ILE A 26 -7.09 0.06 -8.35
C ILE A 26 -7.45 -1.41 -8.53
N PHE A 27 -6.62 -2.32 -8.03
CA PHE A 27 -6.89 -3.75 -8.11
C PHE A 27 -8.15 -4.14 -7.34
N LEU A 28 -8.40 -3.54 -6.16
CA LEU A 28 -9.67 -3.66 -5.44
C LEU A 28 -10.83 -3.21 -6.32
N LEU A 29 -10.76 -2.00 -6.88
CA LEU A 29 -11.81 -1.42 -7.72
C LEU A 29 -12.14 -2.29 -8.94
N LEU A 30 -11.14 -2.93 -9.56
CA LEU A 30 -11.35 -3.82 -10.69
C LEU A 30 -12.09 -5.12 -10.31
N ILE A 31 -11.93 -5.60 -9.07
CA ILE A 31 -12.56 -6.84 -8.59
C ILE A 31 -13.94 -6.57 -8.00
N THR A 32 -14.06 -5.57 -7.13
CA THR A 32 -15.29 -5.27 -6.39
C THR A 32 -16.23 -4.33 -7.14
N GLY A 33 -15.72 -3.59 -8.13
CA GLY A 33 -16.47 -2.57 -8.87
C GLY A 33 -16.82 -1.32 -8.06
N SER A 34 -16.42 -1.26 -6.79
CA SER A 34 -16.75 -0.18 -5.86
C SER A 34 -15.63 0.00 -4.84
N THR A 35 -15.41 1.24 -4.39
CA THR A 35 -14.50 1.57 -3.27
C THR A 35 -15.25 1.77 -1.95
N ASN A 36 -16.55 1.47 -1.89
CA ASN A 36 -17.34 1.63 -0.68
C ASN A 36 -17.03 0.50 0.32
N LEU A 37 -16.58 0.86 1.52
CA LEU A 37 -16.20 -0.09 2.58
C LEU A 37 -17.29 -1.11 2.91
N ILE A 38 -18.56 -0.70 2.90
CA ILE A 38 -19.70 -1.60 3.17
C ILE A 38 -19.81 -2.67 2.06
N VAL A 39 -19.55 -2.29 0.82
CA VAL A 39 -19.57 -3.22 -0.32
C VAL A 39 -18.37 -4.16 -0.26
N LEU A 40 -17.19 -3.66 0.12
CA LEU A 40 -15.99 -4.47 0.28
C LEU A 40 -16.14 -5.51 1.40
N GLU A 41 -16.74 -5.15 2.52
CA GLU A 41 -16.95 -6.07 3.66
C GLU A 41 -17.89 -7.23 3.30
N ASN A 42 -18.92 -6.94 2.49
CA ASN A 42 -19.87 -7.95 2.02
C ASN A 42 -19.38 -8.71 0.77
N PHE A 43 -18.21 -8.35 0.23
CA PHE A 43 -17.66 -9.01 -0.95
C PHE A 43 -16.91 -10.30 -0.56
N HIS A 44 -17.23 -11.40 -1.24
CA HIS A 44 -16.56 -12.68 -1.02
C HIS A 44 -15.21 -12.73 -1.75
N PHE A 45 -14.14 -12.37 -1.04
CA PHE A 45 -12.78 -12.56 -1.54
C PHE A 45 -12.35 -14.03 -1.45
N SER A 46 -11.65 -14.52 -2.48
CA SER A 46 -10.94 -15.80 -2.37
C SER A 46 -9.76 -15.67 -1.41
N VAL A 47 -9.38 -16.78 -0.75
CA VAL A 47 -8.23 -16.80 0.18
C VAL A 47 -6.95 -16.27 -0.47
N ASN A 48 -6.74 -16.54 -1.75
CA ASN A 48 -5.57 -16.06 -2.49
C ASN A 48 -5.61 -14.55 -2.71
N GLN A 49 -6.77 -13.99 -3.08
CA GLN A 49 -6.93 -12.55 -3.23
C GLN A 49 -6.74 -11.84 -1.89
N GLN A 50 -7.32 -12.37 -0.81
CA GLN A 50 -7.17 -11.79 0.53
C GLN A 50 -5.71 -11.75 0.99
N LYS A 51 -4.94 -12.83 0.76
CA LYS A 51 -3.49 -12.86 1.03
C LYS A 51 -2.72 -11.86 0.17
N LEU A 52 -3.06 -11.73 -1.12
CA LEU A 52 -2.40 -10.79 -2.03
C LEU A 52 -2.65 -9.35 -1.60
N PHE A 53 -3.90 -8.99 -1.31
CA PHE A 53 -4.25 -7.67 -0.77
C PHE A 53 -3.55 -7.41 0.56
N ALA A 54 -3.56 -8.37 1.48
CA ALA A 54 -2.86 -8.23 2.75
C ALA A 54 -1.36 -7.93 2.54
N PHE A 55 -0.70 -8.61 1.61
CA PHE A 55 0.71 -8.38 1.30
C PHE A 55 0.97 -6.99 0.68
N VAL A 56 0.19 -6.61 -0.33
CA VAL A 56 0.32 -5.31 -1.03
C VAL A 56 0.08 -4.16 -0.06
N PHE A 57 -1.00 -4.22 0.74
CA PHE A 57 -1.29 -3.17 1.72
C PHE A 57 -0.26 -3.14 2.84
N THR A 58 0.20 -4.29 3.36
CA THR A 58 1.22 -4.32 4.42
C THR A 58 2.53 -3.70 3.96
N ILE A 59 2.99 -4.00 2.74
CA ILE A 59 4.21 -3.38 2.20
C ILE A 59 3.99 -1.88 1.94
N GLY A 60 2.87 -1.51 1.32
CA GLY A 60 2.56 -0.11 1.03
C GLY A 60 2.48 0.75 2.31
N PHE A 61 1.88 0.22 3.37
CA PHE A 61 1.86 0.86 4.68
C PHE A 61 3.21 0.80 5.39
N GLY A 62 3.99 -0.28 5.28
CA GLY A 62 5.31 -0.42 5.89
C GLY A 62 6.39 0.50 5.32
N ILE A 63 6.19 1.05 4.12
CA ILE A 63 7.05 2.10 3.54
C ILE A 63 6.66 3.49 4.06
N LYS A 64 5.37 3.70 4.37
CA LYS A 64 4.83 5.00 4.83
C LYS A 64 4.91 5.17 6.34
N VAL A 65 4.68 4.09 7.07
CA VAL A 65 4.80 3.99 8.52
C VAL A 65 6.15 3.33 8.77
N PRO A 66 7.02 3.91 9.59
CA PRO A 66 8.30 3.31 9.85
C PRO A 66 8.01 2.11 10.77
N ILE A 67 7.85 0.93 10.17
CA ILE A 67 7.61 -0.35 10.84
C ILE A 67 8.92 -1.14 10.75
N PHE A 68 9.38 -1.68 11.88
CA PHE A 68 10.55 -2.56 11.93
C PHE A 68 10.34 -3.75 10.94
N PRO A 69 11.24 -4.04 9.98
CA PRO A 69 12.68 -3.77 9.95
C PRO A 69 13.13 -2.67 8.96
N PHE A 70 12.23 -1.82 8.45
CA PHE A 70 12.58 -0.86 7.39
C PHE A 70 13.24 0.45 7.88
N HIS A 71 13.69 0.49 9.14
CA HIS A 71 14.49 1.58 9.69
C HIS A 71 15.96 1.17 9.63
N GLY A 72 16.67 1.62 8.60
CA GLY A 72 18.12 1.47 8.45
C GLY A 72 18.72 2.75 7.90
#